data_AF-K0VL60-F1
#
_entry.id   AF-K0VL60-F1
#
_cell.length_a   1.000
_cell.length_b   1.000
_cell.length_c   1.000
_cell.angle_alpha   90.00
_cell.angle_beta   90.00
_cell.angle_gamma   90.00
#
_symmetry.space_group_name_H-M   'P 1'
#
loop_
_entity.id
_entity.type
_entity.pdbx_description
1 polymer ?
#
loop_
_entity_poly.entity_id
_entity_poly.type
_entity_poly.pdbx_seq_one_letter_code
_entity_poly.pdbx_strand_id
1 'polypeptide(L)'
;MSEDMKSTALILGATGGIGGAIARKLLARGWRIRALNRDAAKASKNEPAFEWVQGDAMNAGDVLRAAEGAGLIVHAVNPPGYRDWERLVLPML
;
A
#
# COMPACT_ATOMS: atom_id res chain seq x y z
N MET A 1 -2.72 -11.45 28.95
CA MET A 1 -3.20 -10.36 28.08
C MET A 1 -2.22 -10.25 26.93
N SER A 2 -2.40 -11.04 25.87
CA SER A 2 -1.67 -10.83 24.63
C SER A 2 -2.37 -9.68 23.91
N GLU A 3 -1.69 -8.55 23.74
CA GLU A 3 -2.11 -7.57 22.74
C GLU A 3 -2.34 -8.33 21.43
N ASP A 4 -3.59 -8.34 20.97
CA ASP A 4 -3.98 -8.94 19.70
C ASP A 4 -3.00 -8.42 18.64
N MET A 5 -2.18 -9.30 18.08
CA MET A 5 -1.22 -8.96 17.04
C MET A 5 -2.03 -8.53 15.81
N LYS A 6 -2.46 -7.25 15.77
CA LYS A 6 -3.25 -6.71 14.67
C LYS A 6 -2.46 -6.95 13.39
N SER A 7 -3.00 -7.82 12.55
CA SER A 7 -2.38 -8.21 11.29
C SER A 7 -2.20 -6.96 10.43
N THR A 8 -1.04 -6.83 9.80
CA THR A 8 -0.73 -5.72 8.91
C THR A 8 -1.15 -6.06 7.49
N ALA A 9 -1.89 -5.16 6.85
CA ALA A 9 -2.12 -5.18 5.41
C ALA A 9 -1.24 -4.13 4.75
N LEU A 10 -0.37 -4.55 3.82
CA LEU A 10 0.32 -3.65 2.90
C LEU A 10 -0.59 -3.32 1.73
N ILE A 11 -0.80 -2.05 1.46
CA ILE A 11 -1.60 -1.56 0.33
C ILE A 11 -0.69 -0.82 -0.65
N LEU A 12 -0.44 -1.42 -1.81
CA LEU A 12 0.18 -0.76 -2.94
C LEU A 12 -0.91 0.00 -3.71
N GLY A 13 -0.75 1.31 -3.89
CA GLY A 13 -1.78 2.14 -4.54
C GLY A 13 -2.87 2.65 -3.59
N ALA A 14 -2.55 2.83 -2.30
CA ALA A 14 -3.50 3.29 -1.28
C ALA A 14 -4.13 4.68 -1.53
N THR A 15 -3.51 5.52 -2.36
CA THR A 15 -4.07 6.82 -2.77
C THR A 15 -5.00 6.74 -3.98
N GLY A 16 -5.14 5.55 -4.60
CA GLY A 16 -6.08 5.30 -5.69
C GLY A 16 -7.49 4.97 -5.20
N GLY A 17 -8.45 4.90 -6.12
CA GLY A 17 -9.86 4.65 -5.80
C GLY A 17 -10.09 3.32 -5.05
N ILE A 18 -9.73 2.20 -5.67
CA ILE A 18 -9.91 0.86 -5.08
C ILE A 18 -8.98 0.64 -3.89
N GLY A 19 -7.68 0.95 -4.03
CA GLY A 19 -6.70 0.76 -2.96
C GLY A 19 -7.07 1.52 -1.67
N GLY A 20 -7.46 2.79 -1.79
CA GLY A 20 -7.88 3.59 -0.65
C GLY A 20 -9.20 3.11 -0.03
N ALA A 21 -10.16 2.64 -0.84
CA ALA A 21 -11.41 2.08 -0.34
C ALA A 21 -11.18 0.79 0.47
N ILE A 22 -10.34 -0.13 -0.04
CA ILE A 22 -9.97 -1.36 0.66
C ILE A 22 -9.22 -1.04 1.96
N ALA A 23 -8.23 -0.14 1.90
CA ALA A 23 -7.43 0.27 3.06
C ALA A 23 -8.32 0.76 4.22
N ARG A 24 -9.26 1.68 3.95
CA ARG A 24 -10.18 2.20 4.97
C ARG A 24 -11.12 1.12 5.52
N LYS A 25 -11.59 0.19 4.68
CA LYS A 25 -12.44 -0.93 5.14
C LYS A 25 -11.66 -1.92 6.02
N LEU A 26 -10.41 -2.20 5.69
CA LEU A 26 -9.53 -3.04 6.52
C LEU A 26 -9.19 -2.37 7.85
N LEU A 27 -8.88 -1.07 7.84
CA LEU A 27 -8.66 -0.28 9.05
C LEU A 27 -9.86 -0.35 10.00
N ALA A 28 -11.07 -0.15 9.46
CA ALA A 28 -12.32 -0.25 10.22
C ALA A 28 -12.59 -1.65 10.80
N ARG A 29 -11.96 -2.69 10.23
CA ARG A 29 -12.02 -4.08 10.72
C ARG A 29 -10.87 -4.42 11.68
N GLY A 30 -10.08 -3.43 12.10
CA GLY A 30 -9.02 -3.60 13.09
C GLY A 30 -7.65 -3.98 12.53
N TRP A 31 -7.47 -3.98 11.21
CA TRP A 31 -6.15 -4.20 10.60
C TRP A 31 -5.25 -2.97 10.77
N ARG A 32 -3.94 -3.20 10.88
CA ARG A 32 -2.94 -2.13 10.68
C ARG A 32 -2.75 -1.93 9.18
N ILE A 33 -2.84 -0.69 8.72
CA ILE A 33 -2.63 -0.37 7.31
C ILE A 33 -1.23 0.19 7.15
N ARG A 34 -0.43 -0.50 6.35
CA ARG A 34 0.82 0.01 5.80
C ARG A 34 0.59 0.36 4.34
N ALA A 35 1.09 1.49 3.89
CA ALA A 35 0.94 1.91 2.50
C ALA A 35 2.26 2.45 1.93
N LEU A 36 2.67 1.91 0.77
CA LEU A 36 3.83 2.41 0.03
C LEU A 36 3.42 3.60 -0.82
N ASN A 37 4.17 4.71 -0.76
CA ASN A 37 3.93 5.88 -1.58
C ASN A 37 5.24 6.59 -1.97
N ARG A 38 5.26 7.15 -3.19
CA ARG A 38 6.38 7.96 -3.68
C ARG A 38 6.50 9.33 -3.01
N ASP A 39 5.47 9.78 -2.30
CA ASP A 39 5.50 10.98 -1.44
C ASP A 39 4.72 10.68 -0.16
N ALA A 40 5.37 9.96 0.75
CA ALA A 40 4.79 9.54 2.03
C ALA A 40 4.45 10.74 2.93
N ALA A 41 5.23 11.82 2.87
CA ALA A 41 4.99 13.02 3.66
C ALA A 41 3.70 13.76 3.24
N LYS A 42 3.41 13.81 1.93
CA LYS A 42 2.13 14.33 1.44
C LYS A 42 0.98 13.37 1.73
N ALA A 43 1.20 12.07 1.54
CA ALA A 43 0.18 11.07 1.77
C ALA A 43 -0.27 11.02 3.25
N SER A 44 0.67 11.11 4.19
CA SER A 44 0.40 11.12 5.64
C SER A 44 -0.40 12.33 6.12
N LYS A 45 -0.24 13.49 5.47
CA LYS A 45 -1.07 14.67 5.75
C LYS A 45 -2.54 14.44 5.37
N ASN A 46 -2.80 13.72 4.28
CA ASN A 46 -4.15 13.46 3.79
C ASN A 46 -4.82 12.30 4.54
N GLU A 47 -4.04 11.28 4.92
CA GLU A 47 -4.56 10.09 5.60
C GLU A 47 -3.60 9.67 6.74
N PRO A 48 -3.67 10.35 7.90
CA PRO A 48 -2.72 10.15 9.00
C PRO A 48 -2.91 8.83 9.75
N ALA A 49 -4.03 8.12 9.50
CA ALA A 49 -4.33 6.85 10.14
C ALA A 49 -3.53 5.65 9.59
N PHE A 50 -2.82 5.82 8.47
CA PHE A 50 -2.01 4.77 7.85
C PHE A 50 -0.54 4.91 8.23
N GLU A 51 0.16 3.79 8.32
CA GLU A 51 1.62 3.72 8.36
C GLU A 51 2.16 3.91 6.92
N TRP A 52 2.62 5.12 6.61
CA TRP A 52 3.17 5.43 5.28
C TRP A 52 4.66 5.08 5.19
N VAL A 53 5.00 4.28 4.18
CA VAL A 53 6.39 3.95 3.81
C VAL A 53 6.72 4.70 2.52
N GLN A 54 7.82 5.45 2.56
CA GLN A 54 8.36 6.12 1.37
C GLN A 54 9.02 5.08 0.44
N GLY A 55 8.61 5.06 -0.83
CA GLY A 55 9.21 4.21 -1.86
C GLY A 55 8.37 4.10 -3.14
N ASP A 56 8.85 3.32 -4.10
CA ASP A 56 8.22 3.13 -5.40
C ASP A 56 7.77 1.67 -5.62
N ALA A 57 6.53 1.48 -6.05
CA ALA A 57 5.99 0.16 -6.41
C ALA A 57 6.67 -0.45 -7.65
N MET A 58 7.38 0.36 -8.45
CA MET A 58 8.24 -0.11 -9.55
C MET A 58 9.59 -0.67 -9.07
N ASN A 59 9.91 -0.51 -7.78
CA ASN A 59 11.16 -0.97 -7.19
C ASN A 59 10.90 -2.18 -6.28
N ALA A 60 11.33 -3.36 -6.74
CA ALA A 60 11.16 -4.60 -6.01
C ALA A 60 11.73 -4.55 -4.57
N GLY A 61 12.86 -3.86 -4.37
CA GLY A 61 13.46 -3.70 -3.04
C GLY A 61 12.58 -2.88 -2.09
N ASP A 62 11.94 -1.83 -2.59
CA ASP A 62 11.02 -1.01 -1.80
C ASP A 62 9.76 -1.80 -1.42
N VAL A 63 9.21 -2.56 -2.37
CA VAL A 63 8.07 -3.44 -2.13
C VAL A 63 8.42 -4.52 -1.10
N LEU A 64 9.57 -5.18 -1.22
CA LEU A 64 10.03 -6.20 -0.27
C LEU A 64 10.17 -5.64 1.15
N ARG A 65 10.80 -4.48 1.32
CA ARG A 65 10.92 -3.83 2.64
C ARG A 65 9.56 -3.44 3.21
N ALA A 66 8.65 -2.93 2.39
CA ALA A 66 7.31 -2.59 2.82
C ALA A 66 6.47 -3.83 3.19
N ALA A 67 6.72 -4.96 2.54
CA ALA A 67 6.00 -6.22 2.75
C ALA A 67 6.43 -6.97 4.01
N GLU A 68 7.55 -6.59 4.64
CA GLU A 68 8.08 -7.28 5.81
C GLU A 68 7.07 -7.29 6.98
N GLY A 69 6.69 -8.50 7.42
CA GLY A 69 5.69 -8.70 8.47
C GLY A 69 4.23 -8.41 8.07
N ALA A 70 3.94 -8.13 6.79
CA ALA A 70 2.58 -8.02 6.30
C ALA A 70 1.93 -9.41 6.20
N GLY A 71 0.73 -9.57 6.76
CA GLY A 71 -0.08 -10.78 6.62
C GLY A 71 -1.00 -10.76 5.40
N LEU A 72 -1.15 -9.60 4.77
CA LEU A 72 -1.93 -9.38 3.55
C LEU A 72 -1.23 -8.33 2.68
N ILE A 73 -1.16 -8.58 1.38
CA ILE A 73 -0.73 -7.58 0.39
C ILE A 73 -1.89 -7.34 -0.56
N VAL A 74 -2.30 -6.07 -0.68
CA VAL A 74 -3.26 -5.60 -1.67
C VAL A 74 -2.49 -4.84 -2.74
N HIS A 75 -2.42 -5.42 -3.93
CA HIS A 75 -1.86 -4.77 -5.10
C HIS A 75 -2.97 -4.05 -5.86
N ALA A 76 -2.97 -2.72 -5.80
CA ALA A 76 -3.93 -1.86 -6.48
C ALA A 76 -3.25 -0.74 -7.29
N VAL A 77 -2.00 -0.95 -7.70
CA VAL A 77 -1.29 -0.03 -8.60
C VAL A 77 -1.62 -0.35 -10.05
N ASN A 78 -1.82 0.69 -10.85
CA ASN A 78 -2.07 0.58 -12.29
C ASN A 78 -1.11 1.53 -13.04
N PRO A 79 -0.73 1.21 -14.29
CA PRO A 79 -0.01 2.14 -15.14
C PRO A 79 -0.69 3.52 -15.19
N PRO A 80 0.05 4.63 -15.14
CA PRO A 80 -0.53 5.97 -15.15
C PRO A 80 -1.49 6.17 -16.33
N GLY A 81 -2.71 6.61 -16.04
CA GLY A 81 -3.74 6.80 -17.07
C GLY A 81 -4.16 5.53 -17.81
N TYR A 82 -3.84 4.34 -17.28
CA TYR A 82 -4.08 3.04 -17.92
C TYR A 82 -3.40 2.90 -19.29
N ARG A 83 -2.25 3.56 -19.49
CA ARG A 83 -1.47 3.51 -20.73
C ARG A 83 -0.21 2.65 -20.57
N ASP A 84 0.39 2.23 -21.69
CA ASP A 84 1.65 1.48 -21.75
C ASP A 84 1.68 0.17 -20.95
N TRP A 85 0.53 -0.52 -20.85
CA TRP A 85 0.40 -1.76 -20.07
C TRP A 85 1.44 -2.81 -20.42
N GLU A 86 1.69 -3.03 -21.72
CA GLU A 86 2.66 -4.02 -22.22
C GLU A 86 4.06 -3.81 -21.65
N ARG A 87 4.43 -2.56 -21.37
CA ARG A 87 5.73 -2.19 -20.81
C ARG A 87 5.73 -2.14 -19.28
N LEU A 88 4.66 -1.63 -18.70
CA LEU A 88 4.64 -1.25 -17.27
C LEU A 88 4.06 -2.33 -16.37
N VAL A 89 3.25 -3.27 -16.86
CA VAL A 89 2.56 -4.23 -15.99
C VAL A 89 3.51 -5.19 -15.28
N LEU A 90 4.47 -5.78 -15.98
CA LEU A 90 5.36 -6.79 -15.37
C LEU A 90 6.29 -6.20 -14.32
N PRO A 91 6.94 -5.03 -14.53
CA PRO A 91 7.75 -4.40 -13.49
C PRO A 91 6.94 -3.90 -12.28
N MET A 92 5.61 -3.83 -12.38
CA MET A 92 4.73 -3.41 -11.30
C MET A 92 4.27 -4.57 -10.40
N LEU A 93 4.48 -5.84 -10.78
CA LEU A 93 4.02 -7.02 -10.06
C LEU A 93 4.92 -7.39 -8.87
#